data_AF-A0A453BV33-F1
#
_entry.id   AF-A0A453BV33-F1
#
_cell.length_a   1.000
_cell.length_b   1.000
_cell.length_c   1.000
_cell.angle_alpha   90.00
_cell.angle_beta   90.00
_cell.angle_gamma   90.00
#
_symmetry.space_group_name_H-M   'P 1'
#
loop_
_entity.id
_entity.type
_entity.pdbx_description
1 polymer ?
#
loop_
_entity_poly.entity_id
_entity_poly.type
_entity_poly.pdbx_seq_one_letter_code
_entity_poly.pdbx_strand_id
1 'polypeptide(L)'
;PLVDTHTHTFNLSALQSIPLHSPLALPPPPRRPGPTPGILRRRAGAAMAARAPYFAPEEGARGIRPGESPAAALRRILATPGAHQAPCCFDALGARLVERAGFPICFMGGFCVSAARLGLPDVGLISYGEMVDQGRLITEAVSVPVIGDGDNGYGNSMNIKRTVKGYINAGLAGIMLEDQVAPKACGHTEGRKVISREEAVMHIKAAIDARKESASDIVIVARTDSRQAVSLDEALWRVQAFADAGADVLFIDALASIEEMKAFCAVAPGVPKMANLSIHSGMPMNLIRIHKQEMICFSVFL
;
A
#
# COMPACT_ATOMS: atom_id res chain seq x y z
N PRO A 1 -12.64 9.45 -53.55
CA PRO A 1 -11.91 10.31 -52.60
C PRO A 1 -11.46 9.47 -51.40
N LEU A 2 -10.18 9.13 -51.42
CA LEU A 2 -9.53 8.09 -50.63
C LEU A 2 -9.45 8.43 -49.14
N VAL A 3 -9.48 7.36 -48.35
CA VAL A 3 -9.33 7.26 -46.90
C VAL A 3 -7.86 7.49 -46.54
N ASP A 4 -7.59 8.37 -45.60
CA ASP A 4 -6.24 8.68 -45.10
C ASP A 4 -5.95 7.82 -43.86
N THR A 5 -5.07 6.82 -44.00
CA THR A 5 -4.54 6.01 -42.91
C THR A 5 -3.05 6.28 -42.77
N HIS A 6 -2.66 7.13 -41.83
CA HIS A 6 -1.25 7.30 -41.46
C HIS A 6 -0.74 6.06 -40.70
N THR A 7 0.00 5.21 -41.40
CA THR A 7 0.86 4.19 -40.82
C THR A 7 2.25 4.81 -40.61
N HIS A 8 2.68 4.95 -39.35
CA HIS A 8 4.06 5.31 -39.04
C HIS A 8 4.93 4.05 -39.10
N THR A 9 5.61 3.86 -40.23
CA THR A 9 6.65 2.85 -40.42
C THR A 9 7.94 3.35 -39.74
N PHE A 10 8.42 2.62 -38.73
CA PHE A 10 9.75 2.84 -38.14
C PHE A 10 10.83 2.47 -39.18
N ASN A 11 11.62 3.45 -39.59
CA ASN A 11 12.74 3.26 -40.51
C ASN A 11 14.00 2.83 -39.72
N LEU A 12 14.42 1.57 -39.89
CA LEU A 12 15.58 0.95 -39.25
C LEU A 12 16.93 1.30 -39.93
N SER A 13 16.97 2.19 -40.91
CA SER A 13 18.20 2.53 -41.64
C SER A 13 19.09 3.59 -40.96
N ALA A 14 18.76 4.07 -39.75
CA ALA A 14 19.48 5.14 -39.06
C ALA A 14 20.53 4.65 -38.02
N LEU A 15 20.77 3.35 -37.90
CA LEU A 15 21.69 2.76 -36.91
C LEU A 15 23.04 2.26 -37.47
N GLN A 16 23.37 2.56 -38.73
CA GLN A 16 24.57 1.99 -39.39
C GLN A 16 25.73 2.98 -39.67
N SER A 17 25.80 4.12 -38.97
CA SER A 17 26.95 5.02 -39.13
C SER A 17 27.38 5.65 -37.80
N ILE A 18 28.08 4.86 -36.98
CA ILE A 18 28.92 5.38 -35.89
C ILE A 18 30.34 4.83 -36.12
N PRO A 19 31.36 5.67 -36.31
CA PRO A 19 32.73 5.22 -36.52
C PRO A 19 33.31 4.60 -35.26
N LEU A 20 33.91 3.41 -35.39
CA LEU A 20 34.71 2.73 -34.36
C LEU A 20 35.99 3.54 -34.09
N HIS A 21 36.02 4.28 -32.98
CA HIS A 21 37.26 4.84 -32.44
C HIS A 21 38.04 3.77 -31.65
N SER A 22 39.37 3.79 -31.81
CA SER A 22 40.37 2.93 -31.17
C SER A 22 40.18 2.71 -29.67
N PRO A 23 40.60 1.56 -29.11
CA PRO A 23 40.42 1.24 -27.70
C PRO A 23 41.26 2.16 -26.81
N LEU A 24 40.60 3.06 -26.09
CA LEU A 24 41.17 3.75 -24.93
C LEU A 24 41.37 2.72 -23.81
N ALA A 25 42.63 2.51 -23.42
CA ALA A 25 42.98 1.67 -22.28
C ALA A 25 42.35 2.24 -21.00
N LEU A 26 41.49 1.44 -20.35
CA LEU A 26 40.94 1.77 -19.03
C LEU A 26 42.08 1.73 -17.99
N PRO A 27 42.16 2.71 -17.07
CA PRO A 27 43.10 2.64 -15.97
C PRO A 27 42.76 1.46 -15.04
N PRO A 28 43.76 0.81 -14.42
CA PRO A 28 43.52 -0.34 -13.54
C PRO A 28 42.70 0.07 -12.31
N PRO A 29 41.87 -0.84 -11.77
CA PRO A 29 41.08 -0.56 -10.57
C PRO A 29 42.00 -0.29 -9.37
N PRO A 30 41.59 0.60 -8.44
CA PRO A 30 42.36 0.85 -7.24
C PRO A 30 42.52 -0.44 -6.40
N ARG A 31 43.73 -0.65 -5.88
CA ARG A 31 44.07 -1.80 -5.05
C ARG A 31 43.18 -1.83 -3.80
N ARG A 32 42.54 -2.98 -3.55
CA ARG A 32 41.81 -3.23 -2.29
C ARG A 32 42.78 -3.08 -1.11
N PRO A 33 42.42 -2.37 -0.03
CA PRO A 33 43.18 -2.40 1.20
C PRO A 33 43.23 -3.84 1.74
N GLY A 34 44.41 -4.30 2.16
CA GLY A 34 44.58 -5.60 2.80
C GLY A 34 43.83 -5.69 4.14
N PRO A 35 43.64 -6.90 4.69
CA PRO A 35 42.88 -7.11 5.92
C PRO A 35 43.63 -6.51 7.11
N THR A 36 43.03 -5.53 7.78
CA THR A 36 43.52 -5.00 9.05
C THR A 36 43.20 -5.98 10.18
N PRO A 37 44.15 -6.33 11.07
CA PRO A 37 43.88 -7.18 12.23
C PRO A 37 42.91 -6.51 13.22
N GLY A 38 42.08 -7.34 13.86
CA GLY A 38 40.83 -6.93 14.47
C GLY A 38 40.91 -6.12 15.76
N ILE A 39 39.82 -5.41 16.03
CA ILE A 39 39.39 -5.04 17.38
C ILE A 39 37.95 -5.52 17.51
N LEU A 40 37.79 -6.74 18.00
CA LEU A 40 36.52 -7.30 18.46
C LEU A 40 36.19 -6.64 19.80
N ARG A 41 35.73 -5.38 19.77
CA ARG A 41 35.14 -4.76 20.94
C ARG A 41 33.71 -5.27 21.04
N ARG A 42 33.47 -6.24 21.91
CA ARG A 42 32.13 -6.53 22.44
C ARG A 42 31.56 -5.22 22.99
N ARG A 43 30.73 -4.53 22.21
CA ARG A 43 29.78 -3.57 22.78
C ARG A 43 28.65 -4.42 23.37
N ALA A 44 28.71 -4.56 24.69
CA ALA A 44 27.57 -4.94 25.51
C ALA A 44 26.34 -4.14 25.05
N GLY A 45 25.19 -4.81 25.01
CA GLY A 45 23.95 -4.31 24.44
C GLY A 45 23.67 -2.86 24.81
N ALA A 46 23.80 -1.97 23.82
CA ALA A 46 23.06 -0.73 23.83
C ALA A 46 21.64 -1.13 23.44
N ALA A 47 20.75 -1.17 24.42
CA ALA A 47 19.33 -1.21 24.16
C ALA A 47 19.01 -0.09 23.14
N MET A 48 18.49 -0.45 21.96
CA MET A 48 17.73 0.49 21.14
C MET A 48 16.43 0.80 21.88
N ALA A 49 16.56 1.54 22.97
CA ALA A 49 15.48 2.10 23.75
C ALA A 49 15.63 3.62 23.69
N ALA A 50 15.60 4.17 22.48
CA ALA A 50 15.08 5.50 22.26
C ALA A 50 13.68 5.32 21.67
N ARG A 51 12.74 4.91 22.54
CA ARG A 51 11.31 4.89 22.18
C ARG A 51 10.94 6.33 21.86
N ALA A 52 10.66 6.62 20.59
CA ALA A 52 9.96 7.83 20.23
C ALA A 52 8.69 7.87 21.11
N PRO A 53 8.46 8.94 21.90
CA PRO A 53 7.45 8.97 22.96
C PRO A 53 5.99 8.91 22.45
N TYR A 54 5.80 8.70 21.15
CA TYR A 54 4.53 8.67 20.45
C TYR A 54 3.98 7.26 20.15
N PHE A 55 4.77 6.18 20.33
CA PHE A 55 4.52 4.92 19.60
C PHE A 55 4.61 3.63 20.41
N ALA A 56 4.31 3.66 21.71
CA ALA A 56 4.04 2.40 22.43
C ALA A 56 2.54 2.10 22.29
N PRO A 57 2.12 1.10 21.49
CA PRO A 57 0.73 0.67 21.52
C PRO A 57 0.36 0.31 22.96
N GLU A 58 -0.81 0.76 23.43
CA GLU A 58 -1.36 0.27 24.69
C GLU A 58 -1.40 -1.26 24.69
N GLU A 59 -1.44 -1.92 25.85
CA GLU A 59 -1.51 -3.40 25.91
C GLU A 59 -2.65 -3.98 25.05
N GLY A 60 -3.71 -3.19 24.84
CA GLY A 60 -4.83 -3.48 23.95
C GLY A 60 -4.54 -3.51 22.45
N ALA A 61 -3.38 -3.06 21.98
CA ALA A 61 -3.05 -2.92 20.55
C ALA A 61 -1.91 -3.85 20.08
N ARG A 62 -1.52 -4.88 20.85
CA ARG A 62 -0.44 -5.80 20.46
C ARG A 62 -0.96 -7.05 19.75
N GLY A 63 -0.57 -7.18 18.48
CA GLY A 63 -0.60 -8.43 17.70
C GLY A 63 -1.93 -9.19 17.67
N ILE A 64 -1.88 -10.40 17.16
CA ILE A 64 -2.98 -11.37 17.11
C ILE A 64 -2.93 -12.22 18.39
N ARG A 65 -4.03 -12.25 19.15
CA ARG A 65 -4.12 -13.04 20.39
C ARG A 65 -4.40 -14.52 20.07
N PRO A 66 -4.05 -15.46 20.97
CA PRO A 66 -4.40 -16.87 20.80
C PRO A 66 -5.91 -17.06 20.59
N GLY A 67 -6.29 -17.75 19.51
CA GLY A 67 -7.70 -17.99 19.15
C GLY A 67 -8.42 -16.81 18.49
N GLU A 68 -7.77 -15.65 18.34
CA GLU A 68 -8.31 -14.49 17.63
C GLU A 68 -7.97 -14.59 16.14
N SER A 69 -8.93 -14.24 15.27
CA SER A 69 -8.64 -14.16 13.83
C SER A 69 -7.78 -12.91 13.53
N PRO A 70 -6.96 -12.92 12.46
CA PRO A 70 -6.19 -11.73 12.07
C PRO A 70 -7.06 -10.48 11.91
N ALA A 71 -8.25 -10.65 11.31
CA ALA A 71 -9.20 -9.56 11.11
C ALA A 71 -9.79 -9.02 12.42
N ALA A 72 -10.12 -9.90 13.38
CA ALA A 72 -10.59 -9.47 14.69
C ALA A 72 -9.51 -8.68 15.45
N ALA A 73 -8.25 -9.12 15.37
CA ALA A 73 -7.13 -8.41 15.94
C ALA A 73 -6.96 -7.00 15.35
N LEU A 74 -7.05 -6.89 14.01
CA LEU A 74 -7.00 -5.60 13.34
C LEU A 74 -8.15 -4.69 13.77
N ARG A 75 -9.40 -5.16 13.76
CA ARG A 75 -10.57 -4.39 14.22
C ARG A 75 -10.39 -3.89 15.65
N ARG A 76 -9.91 -4.74 16.56
CA ARG A 76 -9.61 -4.37 17.94
C ARG A 76 -8.57 -3.24 17.99
N ILE A 77 -7.49 -3.33 17.22
CA ILE A 77 -6.47 -2.27 17.17
C ILE A 77 -7.08 -0.97 16.64
N LEU A 78 -7.84 -1.03 15.54
CA LEU A 78 -8.47 0.15 14.94
C LEU A 78 -9.50 0.82 15.85
N ALA A 79 -10.14 0.07 16.74
CA ALA A 79 -11.05 0.61 17.75
C ALA A 79 -10.33 1.34 18.90
N THR A 80 -9.00 1.17 19.05
CA THR A 80 -8.26 1.91 20.08
C THR A 80 -8.00 3.35 19.64
N PRO A 81 -8.10 4.34 20.56
CA PRO A 81 -7.88 5.74 20.23
C PRO A 81 -6.47 6.02 19.69
N GLY A 82 -6.37 6.97 18.76
CA GLY A 82 -5.09 7.49 18.26
C GLY A 82 -4.80 7.13 16.81
N ALA A 83 -3.53 7.30 16.44
CA ALA A 83 -3.02 7.03 15.11
C ALA A 83 -2.14 5.76 15.11
N HIS A 84 -2.53 4.77 14.31
CA HIS A 84 -1.83 3.48 14.23
C HIS A 84 -0.84 3.50 13.08
N GLN A 85 0.42 3.16 13.35
CA GLN A 85 1.43 3.04 12.31
C GLN A 85 1.46 1.63 11.73
N ALA A 86 1.37 1.56 10.40
CA ALA A 86 1.49 0.32 9.64
C ALA A 86 2.62 0.46 8.60
N PRO A 87 3.90 0.24 8.98
CA PRO A 87 4.99 0.30 8.01
C PRO A 87 4.79 -0.72 6.88
N CYS A 88 5.26 -0.36 5.68
CA CYS A 88 5.15 -1.23 4.53
C CYS A 88 6.15 -2.40 4.61
N CYS A 89 5.68 -3.59 4.24
CA CYS A 89 6.46 -4.78 3.94
C CYS A 89 6.15 -5.26 2.51
N PHE A 90 7.07 -6.01 1.91
CA PHE A 90 6.85 -6.64 0.59
C PHE A 90 7.31 -8.10 0.56
N ASP A 91 7.96 -8.58 1.61
CA ASP A 91 8.32 -9.98 1.83
C ASP A 91 8.24 -10.36 3.32
N ALA A 92 8.40 -11.66 3.59
CA ALA A 92 8.35 -12.22 4.94
C ALA A 92 9.43 -11.64 5.86
N LEU A 93 10.62 -11.34 5.34
CA LEU A 93 11.72 -10.78 6.12
C LEU A 93 11.39 -9.35 6.56
N GLY A 94 10.92 -8.51 5.64
CA GLY A 94 10.47 -7.15 5.91
C GLY A 94 9.35 -7.14 6.95
N ALA A 95 8.36 -8.03 6.82
CA ALA A 95 7.28 -8.16 7.79
C ALA A 95 7.80 -8.52 9.20
N ARG A 96 8.75 -9.47 9.30
CA ARG A 96 9.43 -9.80 10.56
C ARG A 96 10.19 -8.62 11.15
N LEU A 97 10.81 -7.78 10.32
CA LEU A 97 11.50 -6.57 10.79
C LEU A 97 10.50 -5.55 11.35
N VAL A 98 9.35 -5.36 10.70
CA VAL A 98 8.25 -4.51 11.20
C VAL A 98 7.74 -5.02 12.55
N GLU A 99 7.46 -6.31 12.66
CA GLU A 99 7.02 -6.94 13.92
C GLU A 99 8.07 -6.77 15.03
N ARG A 100 9.35 -7.04 14.75
CA ARG A 100 10.44 -6.92 15.73
C ARG A 100 10.70 -5.48 16.17
N ALA A 101 10.40 -4.50 15.32
CA ALA A 101 10.44 -3.09 15.69
C ALA A 101 9.27 -2.69 16.61
N GLY A 102 8.30 -3.57 16.83
CA GLY A 102 7.20 -3.39 17.77
C GLY A 102 5.95 -2.72 17.18
N PHE A 103 5.85 -2.63 15.85
CA PHE A 103 4.66 -2.09 15.20
C PHE A 103 3.48 -3.06 15.31
N PRO A 104 2.26 -2.55 15.58
CA PRO A 104 1.10 -3.40 15.82
C PRO A 104 0.46 -3.96 14.53
N ILE A 105 0.77 -3.38 13.37
CA ILE A 105 0.19 -3.71 12.06
C ILE A 105 1.32 -3.67 11.00
N CYS A 106 1.27 -4.55 9.99
CA CYS A 106 2.04 -4.39 8.75
C CYS A 106 1.13 -4.04 7.58
N PHE A 107 1.64 -3.31 6.59
CA PHE A 107 0.97 -3.08 5.32
C PHE A 107 1.76 -3.75 4.19
N MET A 108 1.17 -4.67 3.44
CA MET A 108 1.81 -5.25 2.25
C MET A 108 1.52 -4.35 1.04
N GLY A 109 2.53 -3.58 0.59
CA GLY A 109 2.36 -2.60 -0.49
C GLY A 109 2.53 -3.19 -1.90
N GLY A 110 1.56 -2.96 -2.79
CA GLY A 110 1.54 -3.53 -4.15
C GLY A 110 2.73 -3.07 -5.00
N PHE A 111 3.07 -1.77 -4.96
CA PHE A 111 4.26 -1.25 -5.62
C PHE A 111 5.53 -2.01 -5.22
N CYS A 112 5.74 -2.21 -3.92
CA CYS A 112 6.95 -2.82 -3.40
C CYS A 112 7.02 -4.31 -3.77
N VAL A 113 5.88 -5.01 -3.75
CA VAL A 113 5.81 -6.41 -4.19
C VAL A 113 6.12 -6.52 -5.69
N SER A 114 5.53 -5.68 -6.54
CA SER A 114 5.83 -5.66 -7.98
C SER A 114 7.32 -5.43 -8.24
N ALA A 115 7.90 -4.40 -7.60
CA ALA A 115 9.30 -4.06 -7.76
C ALA A 115 10.23 -5.19 -7.29
N ALA A 116 10.00 -5.76 -6.10
CA ALA A 116 10.88 -6.75 -5.51
C ALA A 116 10.73 -8.14 -6.13
N ARG A 117 9.49 -8.56 -6.46
CA ARG A 117 9.19 -9.90 -6.97
C ARG A 117 9.39 -10.01 -8.48
N LEU A 118 9.00 -8.98 -9.23
CA LEU A 118 9.02 -9.03 -10.70
C LEU A 118 10.13 -8.19 -11.31
N GLY A 119 10.71 -7.23 -10.57
CA GLY A 119 11.59 -6.22 -11.17
C GLY A 119 10.84 -5.30 -12.13
N LEU A 120 9.52 -5.17 -11.98
CA LEU A 120 8.63 -4.45 -12.90
C LEU A 120 7.91 -3.28 -12.20
N PRO A 121 7.56 -2.23 -12.95
CA PRO A 121 6.84 -1.07 -12.40
C PRO A 121 5.41 -1.42 -12.01
N ASP A 122 4.88 -0.63 -11.08
CA ASP A 122 3.51 -0.76 -10.57
C ASP A 122 2.48 -0.13 -11.51
N VAL A 123 2.22 -0.83 -12.61
CA VAL A 123 1.26 -0.42 -13.66
C VAL A 123 0.23 -1.51 -13.94
N GLY A 124 -0.10 -2.29 -12.90
CA GLY A 124 -1.06 -3.39 -12.99
C GLY A 124 -0.52 -4.65 -13.68
N LEU A 125 0.80 -4.84 -13.72
CA LEU A 125 1.43 -6.04 -14.29
C LEU A 125 1.40 -7.23 -13.34
N ILE A 126 1.52 -6.99 -12.03
CA ILE A 126 1.45 -8.05 -11.04
C ILE A 126 0.03 -8.62 -10.99
N SER A 127 -0.06 -9.94 -11.00
CA SER A 127 -1.33 -10.64 -11.01
C SER A 127 -1.90 -10.86 -9.60
N TYR A 128 -3.21 -11.07 -9.54
CA TYR A 128 -3.91 -11.54 -8.34
C TYR A 128 -3.20 -12.72 -7.66
N GLY A 129 -2.79 -13.72 -8.43
CA GLY A 129 -2.16 -14.93 -7.89
C GLY A 129 -0.84 -14.64 -7.18
N GLU A 130 -0.01 -13.79 -7.79
CA GLU A 130 1.28 -13.39 -7.23
C GLU A 130 1.13 -12.58 -5.94
N MET A 131 0.12 -11.70 -5.89
CA MET A 131 -0.19 -10.91 -4.70
C MET A 131 -0.72 -11.77 -3.54
N VAL A 132 -1.62 -12.73 -3.81
CA VAL A 132 -2.11 -13.67 -2.80
C VAL A 132 -1.00 -14.57 -2.27
N ASP A 133 -0.15 -15.10 -3.16
CA ASP A 133 0.98 -15.94 -2.77
C ASP A 133 1.96 -15.17 -1.89
N GLN A 134 2.25 -13.90 -2.23
CA GLN A 134 3.10 -13.05 -1.40
C GLN A 134 2.47 -12.77 -0.04
N GLY A 135 1.18 -12.45 -0.02
CA GLY A 135 0.41 -12.21 1.20
C GLY A 135 0.46 -13.40 2.16
N ARG A 136 0.31 -14.62 1.64
CA ARG A 136 0.40 -15.86 2.45
C ARG A 136 1.76 -16.03 3.09
N LEU A 137 2.84 -15.84 2.33
CA LEU A 137 4.20 -15.94 2.88
C LEU A 137 4.47 -14.91 3.98
N ILE A 138 3.92 -13.70 3.81
CA ILE A 138 4.06 -12.62 4.80
C ILE A 138 3.29 -12.95 6.08
N THR A 139 2.02 -13.36 5.97
CA THR A 139 1.16 -13.62 7.14
C THR A 139 1.61 -14.85 7.93
N GLU A 140 2.08 -15.92 7.27
CA GLU A 140 2.68 -17.08 7.94
C GLU A 140 3.97 -16.71 8.70
N ALA A 141 4.63 -15.64 8.27
CA ALA A 141 5.85 -15.14 8.87
C ALA A 141 5.63 -14.10 9.97
N VAL A 142 4.42 -13.74 10.41
CA VAL A 142 4.24 -12.78 11.52
C VAL A 142 3.02 -13.10 12.38
N SER A 143 3.00 -12.58 13.60
CA SER A 143 1.86 -12.64 14.52
C SER A 143 1.17 -11.28 14.69
N VAL A 144 1.45 -10.33 13.79
CA VAL A 144 0.73 -9.04 13.70
C VAL A 144 -0.23 -9.07 12.51
N PRO A 145 -1.39 -8.41 12.60
CA PRO A 145 -2.30 -8.29 11.45
C PRO A 145 -1.62 -7.58 10.29
N VAL A 146 -1.91 -8.06 9.08
CA VAL A 146 -1.38 -7.51 7.83
C VAL A 146 -2.55 -7.04 6.95
N ILE A 147 -2.48 -5.78 6.51
CA ILE A 147 -3.38 -5.24 5.48
C ILE A 147 -2.68 -5.41 4.13
N GLY A 148 -3.34 -6.05 3.17
CA GLY A 148 -2.79 -6.22 1.82
C GLY A 148 -3.34 -5.20 0.83
N ASP A 149 -2.48 -4.67 -0.02
CA ASP A 149 -2.89 -3.97 -1.24
C ASP A 149 -3.59 -4.95 -2.19
N GLY A 150 -4.84 -4.67 -2.55
CA GLY A 150 -5.67 -5.46 -3.46
C GLY A 150 -5.85 -4.80 -4.82
N ASP A 151 -5.08 -3.75 -5.11
CA ASP A 151 -5.22 -2.92 -6.32
C ASP A 151 -6.68 -2.54 -6.55
N ASN A 152 -7.14 -2.56 -7.81
CA ASN A 152 -8.54 -2.36 -8.18
C ASN A 152 -9.37 -3.66 -8.16
N GLY A 153 -8.88 -4.73 -7.52
CA GLY A 153 -9.59 -6.00 -7.38
C GLY A 153 -9.45 -6.97 -8.57
N TYR A 154 -8.57 -6.67 -9.53
CA TYR A 154 -8.18 -7.54 -10.65
C TYR A 154 -9.32 -7.92 -11.62
N GLY A 155 -10.26 -7.00 -11.84
CA GLY A 155 -11.34 -7.15 -12.81
C GLY A 155 -12.64 -6.49 -12.35
N ASN A 156 -13.76 -7.18 -12.53
CA ASN A 156 -15.08 -6.68 -12.14
C ASN A 156 -15.48 -7.10 -10.70
N SER A 157 -16.71 -6.81 -10.30
CA SER A 157 -17.29 -7.22 -9.01
C SER A 157 -17.09 -8.70 -8.65
N MET A 158 -17.15 -9.62 -9.62
CA MET A 158 -16.90 -11.05 -9.35
C MET A 158 -15.42 -11.34 -9.08
N ASN A 159 -14.52 -10.64 -9.76
CA ASN A 159 -13.08 -10.69 -9.47
C ASN A 159 -12.81 -10.14 -8.07
N ILE A 160 -13.43 -9.04 -7.66
CA ILE A 160 -13.32 -8.53 -6.29
C ILE A 160 -13.73 -9.58 -5.27
N LYS A 161 -14.87 -10.27 -5.47
CA LYS A 161 -15.29 -11.33 -4.54
C LYS A 161 -14.25 -12.44 -4.44
N ARG A 162 -13.68 -12.86 -5.57
CA ARG A 162 -12.57 -13.83 -5.60
C ARG A 162 -11.33 -13.30 -4.87
N THR A 163 -11.00 -12.02 -5.06
CA THR A 163 -9.84 -11.38 -4.45
C THR A 163 -9.96 -11.34 -2.93
N VAL A 164 -11.07 -10.83 -2.41
CA VAL A 164 -11.34 -10.79 -0.96
C VAL A 164 -11.29 -12.18 -0.35
N LYS A 165 -11.93 -13.18 -0.97
CA LYS A 165 -11.89 -14.58 -0.51
C LYS A 165 -10.46 -15.15 -0.50
N GLY A 166 -9.67 -14.83 -1.53
CA GLY A 166 -8.26 -15.20 -1.59
C GLY A 166 -7.44 -14.59 -0.45
N TYR A 167 -7.66 -13.30 -0.16
CA TYR A 167 -6.95 -12.57 0.89
C TYR A 167 -7.30 -13.11 2.28
N ILE A 168 -8.58 -13.43 2.52
CA ILE A 168 -9.02 -14.12 3.74
C ILE A 168 -8.27 -15.46 3.89
N ASN A 169 -8.25 -16.27 2.84
CA ASN A 169 -7.59 -17.58 2.86
C ASN A 169 -6.05 -17.48 2.99
N ALA A 170 -5.46 -16.37 2.58
CA ALA A 170 -4.05 -16.07 2.81
C ALA A 170 -3.76 -15.53 4.22
N GLY A 171 -4.76 -15.39 5.09
CA GLY A 171 -4.58 -14.91 6.46
C GLY A 171 -4.43 -13.39 6.60
N LEU A 172 -4.70 -12.62 5.53
CA LEU A 172 -4.67 -11.15 5.61
C LEU A 172 -5.82 -10.65 6.49
N ALA A 173 -5.50 -9.68 7.34
CA ALA A 173 -6.45 -9.08 8.28
C ALA A 173 -7.32 -8.00 7.62
N GLY A 174 -6.80 -7.38 6.57
CA GLY A 174 -7.51 -6.39 5.76
C GLY A 174 -7.06 -6.39 4.31
N ILE A 175 -7.87 -5.79 3.46
CA ILE A 175 -7.60 -5.56 2.05
C ILE A 175 -7.91 -4.11 1.69
N MET A 176 -7.01 -3.47 0.95
CA MET A 176 -7.24 -2.18 0.31
C MET A 176 -7.70 -2.36 -1.14
N LEU A 177 -8.80 -1.71 -1.50
CA LEU A 177 -9.34 -1.73 -2.86
C LEU A 177 -9.49 -0.30 -3.36
N GLU A 178 -8.97 -0.01 -4.56
CA GLU A 178 -9.04 1.31 -5.20
C GLU A 178 -10.01 1.36 -6.38
N ASP A 179 -10.38 2.58 -6.79
CA ASP A 179 -11.38 2.84 -7.84
C ASP A 179 -10.76 3.22 -9.20
N GLN A 180 -9.48 2.89 -9.42
CA GLN A 180 -8.80 3.14 -10.69
C GLN A 180 -9.32 2.25 -11.83
N VAL A 181 -9.40 2.83 -13.03
CA VAL A 181 -9.64 2.08 -14.27
C VAL A 181 -8.48 1.10 -14.53
N ALA A 182 -8.77 -0.09 -15.03
CA ALA A 182 -7.74 -1.04 -15.45
C ALA A 182 -7.14 -0.68 -16.83
N PRO A 183 -5.82 -0.86 -17.05
CA PRO A 183 -4.80 -1.17 -16.05
C PRO A 183 -4.58 0.01 -15.09
N LYS A 184 -4.42 -0.28 -13.80
CA LYS A 184 -4.20 0.73 -12.77
C LYS A 184 -2.80 1.31 -12.82
N ALA A 185 -2.62 2.54 -12.35
CA ALA A 185 -1.31 3.19 -12.24
C ALA A 185 -0.94 3.43 -10.78
N CYS A 186 0.35 3.51 -10.48
CA CYS A 186 0.82 3.88 -9.14
C CYS A 186 0.23 5.24 -8.71
N GLY A 187 -0.11 5.38 -7.42
CA GLY A 187 -0.70 6.59 -6.83
C GLY A 187 0.15 7.86 -6.92
N HIS A 188 1.35 7.79 -7.47
CA HIS A 188 2.22 8.94 -7.71
C HIS A 188 2.35 9.30 -9.19
N THR A 189 1.60 8.64 -10.07
CA THR A 189 1.60 8.87 -11.52
C THR A 189 0.53 9.90 -11.89
N GLU A 190 0.87 10.83 -12.79
CA GLU A 190 -0.09 11.76 -13.40
C GLU A 190 -1.04 11.06 -14.38
N GLY A 191 -2.20 11.66 -14.64
CA GLY A 191 -3.14 11.16 -15.65
C GLY A 191 -3.96 9.94 -15.23
N ARG A 192 -4.05 9.65 -13.92
CA ARG A 192 -4.92 8.61 -13.36
C ARG A 192 -6.37 8.82 -13.77
N LYS A 193 -7.09 7.71 -13.93
CA LYS A 193 -8.52 7.67 -14.24
C LYS A 193 -9.20 6.77 -13.24
N VAL A 194 -10.39 7.19 -12.80
CA VAL A 194 -11.24 6.41 -11.91
C VAL A 194 -12.49 5.95 -12.64
N ILE A 195 -13.03 4.81 -12.23
CA ILE A 195 -14.29 4.26 -12.73
C ILE A 195 -15.48 5.15 -12.32
N SER A 196 -16.67 4.88 -12.86
CA SER A 196 -17.88 5.64 -12.50
C SER A 196 -18.21 5.48 -11.01
N ARG A 197 -18.98 6.41 -10.48
CA ARG A 197 -19.43 6.37 -9.08
C ARG A 197 -20.20 5.08 -8.78
N GLU A 198 -21.07 4.67 -9.69
CA GLU A 198 -21.92 3.48 -9.58
C GLU A 198 -21.06 2.21 -9.52
N GLU A 199 -20.06 2.12 -10.40
CA GLU A 199 -19.13 0.98 -10.46
C GLU A 199 -18.25 0.91 -9.20
N ALA A 200 -17.71 2.05 -8.75
CA ALA A 200 -16.89 2.11 -7.52
C ALA A 200 -17.68 1.68 -6.28
N VAL A 201 -18.92 2.14 -6.12
CA VAL A 201 -19.79 1.71 -5.02
C VAL A 201 -20.14 0.22 -5.14
N MET A 202 -20.37 -0.28 -6.36
CA MET A 202 -20.64 -1.70 -6.61
C MET A 202 -19.45 -2.59 -6.22
N HIS A 203 -18.23 -2.14 -6.50
CA HIS A 203 -16.99 -2.81 -6.12
C HIS A 203 -16.86 -2.95 -4.60
N ILE A 204 -17.11 -1.88 -3.84
CA ILE A 204 -17.12 -1.95 -2.37
C ILE A 204 -18.21 -2.90 -1.88
N LYS A 205 -19.45 -2.81 -2.40
CA LYS A 205 -20.53 -3.74 -2.03
C LYS A 205 -20.16 -5.20 -2.30
N ALA A 206 -19.51 -5.49 -3.43
CA ALA A 206 -19.03 -6.83 -3.75
C ALA A 206 -18.01 -7.34 -2.73
N ALA A 207 -17.10 -6.48 -2.26
CA ALA A 207 -16.16 -6.82 -1.19
C ALA A 207 -16.88 -7.13 0.14
N ILE A 208 -17.89 -6.32 0.51
CA ILE A 208 -18.72 -6.56 1.71
C ILE A 208 -19.49 -7.87 1.61
N ASP A 209 -20.05 -8.19 0.44
CA ASP A 209 -20.74 -9.45 0.21
C ASP A 209 -19.78 -10.64 0.32
N ALA A 210 -18.58 -10.55 -0.26
CA ALA A 210 -17.57 -11.60 -0.15
C ALA A 210 -17.14 -11.87 1.29
N ARG A 211 -17.01 -10.81 2.10
CA ARG A 211 -16.75 -10.92 3.54
C ARG A 211 -17.85 -11.71 4.25
N LYS A 212 -19.12 -11.35 4.02
CA LYS A 212 -20.30 -12.03 4.59
C LYS A 212 -20.39 -13.49 4.17
N GLU A 213 -20.23 -13.76 2.87
CA GLU A 213 -20.26 -15.12 2.30
C GLU A 213 -19.15 -16.02 2.85
N SER A 214 -18.04 -15.44 3.31
CA SER A 214 -16.92 -16.17 3.87
C SER A 214 -16.99 -16.31 5.40
N ALA A 215 -18.03 -15.76 6.04
CA ALA A 215 -18.15 -15.66 7.50
C ALA A 215 -16.86 -15.10 8.15
N SER A 216 -16.25 -14.10 7.52
CA SER A 216 -15.01 -13.46 7.96
C SER A 216 -15.26 -12.02 8.37
N ASP A 217 -14.39 -11.49 9.22
CA ASP A 217 -14.42 -10.10 9.64
C ASP A 217 -13.38 -9.24 8.91
N ILE A 218 -12.81 -9.69 7.78
CA ILE A 218 -11.76 -8.96 7.05
C ILE A 218 -12.10 -7.46 6.92
N VAL A 219 -11.11 -6.62 7.21
CA VAL A 219 -11.25 -5.17 7.14
C VAL A 219 -11.17 -4.72 5.69
N ILE A 220 -12.19 -4.02 5.20
CA ILE A 220 -12.23 -3.46 3.85
C ILE A 220 -11.80 -1.99 3.92
N VAL A 221 -10.62 -1.71 3.39
CA VAL A 221 -10.09 -0.35 3.21
C VAL A 221 -10.49 0.13 1.81
N ALA A 222 -11.35 1.13 1.72
CA ALA A 222 -11.81 1.70 0.46
C ALA A 222 -10.97 2.92 0.10
N ARG A 223 -10.18 2.80 -0.97
CA ARG A 223 -9.32 3.85 -1.51
C ARG A 223 -9.98 4.53 -2.70
N THR A 224 -9.84 5.85 -2.79
CA THR A 224 -10.11 6.58 -4.02
C THR A 224 -8.89 7.37 -4.48
N ASP A 225 -8.65 7.33 -5.79
CA ASP A 225 -7.63 8.12 -6.48
C ASP A 225 -8.23 9.35 -7.19
N SER A 226 -9.53 9.62 -6.95
CA SER A 226 -10.27 10.68 -7.64
C SER A 226 -9.82 12.09 -7.27
N ARG A 227 -9.05 12.26 -6.18
CA ARG A 227 -8.52 13.59 -5.80
C ARG A 227 -7.66 14.18 -6.91
N GLN A 228 -6.75 13.39 -7.48
CA GLN A 228 -5.95 13.83 -8.62
C GLN A 228 -6.67 13.61 -9.95
N ALA A 229 -7.43 12.53 -10.09
CA ALA A 229 -8.09 12.22 -11.37
C ALA A 229 -9.26 13.17 -11.71
N VAL A 230 -9.92 13.74 -10.70
CA VAL A 230 -11.13 14.55 -10.85
C VAL A 230 -11.09 15.81 -9.99
N SER A 231 -11.32 15.70 -8.68
CA SER A 231 -11.34 16.83 -7.73
C SER A 231 -11.40 16.34 -6.27
N LEU A 232 -11.19 17.26 -5.32
CA LEU A 232 -11.40 16.98 -3.89
C LEU A 232 -12.87 16.66 -3.59
N ASP A 233 -13.82 17.44 -4.12
CA ASP A 233 -15.25 17.23 -3.89
C ASP A 233 -15.72 15.85 -4.38
N GLU A 234 -15.18 15.38 -5.52
CA GLU A 234 -15.44 14.03 -6.01
C GLU A 234 -14.90 12.98 -5.03
N ALA A 235 -13.68 13.16 -4.51
CA ALA A 235 -13.08 12.24 -3.55
C ALA A 235 -13.86 12.18 -2.24
N LEU A 236 -14.29 13.33 -1.70
CA LEU A 236 -15.10 13.41 -0.49
C LEU A 236 -16.47 12.73 -0.69
N TRP A 237 -17.10 12.93 -1.85
CA TRP A 237 -18.35 12.23 -2.20
C TRP A 237 -18.16 10.72 -2.22
N ARG A 238 -17.08 10.24 -2.87
CA ARG A 238 -16.80 8.80 -3.01
C ARG A 238 -16.55 8.12 -1.68
N VAL A 239 -15.72 8.70 -0.82
CA VAL A 239 -15.44 8.07 0.48
C VAL A 239 -16.67 8.07 1.41
N GLN A 240 -17.55 9.07 1.33
CA GLN A 240 -18.85 9.00 2.01
C GLN A 240 -19.68 7.83 1.47
N ALA A 241 -19.79 7.69 0.14
CA ALA A 241 -20.52 6.60 -0.48
C ALA A 241 -19.92 5.21 -0.17
N PHE A 242 -18.59 5.12 -0.02
CA PHE A 242 -17.91 3.89 0.40
C PHE A 242 -18.20 3.54 1.85
N ALA A 243 -18.25 4.54 2.74
CA ALA A 243 -18.69 4.36 4.13
C ALA A 243 -20.14 3.86 4.20
N ASP A 244 -21.04 4.50 3.45
CA ASP A 244 -22.46 4.10 3.36
C ASP A 244 -22.62 2.68 2.80
N ALA A 245 -21.71 2.25 1.91
CA ALA A 245 -21.66 0.89 1.38
C ALA A 245 -21.10 -0.16 2.39
N GLY A 246 -20.49 0.29 3.49
CA GLY A 246 -19.99 -0.56 4.58
C GLY A 246 -18.47 -0.75 4.64
N ALA A 247 -17.68 0.09 3.97
CA ALA A 247 -16.23 0.10 4.13
C ALA A 247 -15.84 0.40 5.58
N ASP A 248 -14.81 -0.27 6.09
CA ASP A 248 -14.38 -0.14 7.49
C ASP A 248 -13.33 0.95 7.68
N VAL A 249 -12.58 1.26 6.62
CA VAL A 249 -11.55 2.29 6.61
C VAL A 249 -11.64 3.03 5.28
N LEU A 250 -11.51 4.35 5.32
CA LEU A 250 -11.53 5.20 4.13
C LEU A 250 -10.13 5.71 3.82
N PHE A 251 -9.81 5.86 2.55
CA PHE A 251 -8.54 6.39 2.10
C PHE A 251 -8.72 7.28 0.86
N ILE A 252 -8.30 8.55 0.95
CA ILE A 252 -8.12 9.40 -0.23
C ILE A 252 -6.62 9.49 -0.50
N ASP A 253 -6.18 9.02 -1.68
CA ASP A 253 -4.80 9.16 -2.07
C ASP A 253 -4.46 10.60 -2.51
N ALA A 254 -3.22 11.01 -2.25
CA ALA A 254 -2.64 12.27 -2.70
C ALA A 254 -3.44 13.55 -2.32
N LEU A 255 -3.94 13.63 -1.08
CA LEU A 255 -4.42 14.89 -0.50
C LEU A 255 -3.28 15.92 -0.46
N ALA A 256 -3.57 17.15 -0.87
CA ALA A 256 -2.56 18.17 -1.10
C ALA A 256 -2.24 19.04 0.14
N SER A 257 -3.10 19.05 1.17
CA SER A 257 -2.91 19.93 2.32
C SER A 257 -3.54 19.43 3.62
N ILE A 258 -3.21 20.16 4.70
CA ILE A 258 -3.79 20.03 6.05
C ILE A 258 -5.31 20.23 6.02
N GLU A 259 -5.77 21.20 5.26
CA GLU A 259 -7.17 21.57 5.12
C GLU A 259 -7.95 20.47 4.40
N GLU A 260 -7.38 19.87 3.36
CA GLU A 260 -8.01 18.72 2.68
C GLU A 260 -8.11 17.51 3.62
N MET A 261 -7.07 17.24 4.42
CA MET A 261 -7.13 16.18 5.44
C MET A 261 -8.20 16.46 6.50
N LYS A 262 -8.35 17.71 6.96
CA LYS A 262 -9.44 18.08 7.88
C LYS A 262 -10.81 17.86 7.26
N ALA A 263 -10.98 18.25 5.99
CA ALA A 263 -12.23 18.03 5.26
C ALA A 263 -12.53 16.53 5.13
N PHE A 264 -11.53 15.72 4.79
CA PHE A 264 -11.65 14.26 4.73
C PHE A 264 -12.02 13.65 6.08
N CYS A 265 -11.36 14.04 7.18
CA CYS A 265 -11.68 13.54 8.51
C CYS A 265 -13.09 13.89 8.99
N ALA A 266 -13.71 14.95 8.46
CA ALA A 266 -15.08 15.33 8.76
C ALA A 266 -16.12 14.44 8.05
N VAL A 267 -15.73 13.72 6.99
CA VAL A 267 -16.59 12.76 6.29
C VAL A 267 -16.66 11.44 7.08
N ALA A 268 -17.86 10.87 7.18
CA ALA A 268 -18.14 9.65 7.94
C ALA A 268 -17.46 9.60 9.33
N PRO A 269 -17.90 10.42 10.30
CA PRO A 269 -17.39 10.37 11.67
C PRO A 269 -17.53 8.96 12.27
N GLY A 270 -16.50 8.46 12.95
CA GLY A 270 -16.47 7.09 13.51
C GLY A 270 -15.89 6.01 12.59
N VAL A 271 -15.67 6.32 11.31
CA VAL A 271 -14.99 5.40 10.38
C VAL A 271 -13.49 5.77 10.32
N PRO A 272 -12.54 4.88 10.63
CA PRO A 272 -11.12 5.18 10.55
C PRO A 272 -10.66 5.69 9.18
N LYS A 273 -9.70 6.62 9.19
CA LYS A 273 -9.11 7.23 7.98
C LYS A 273 -7.69 6.74 7.80
N MET A 274 -7.33 6.37 6.57
CA MET A 274 -5.96 5.99 6.23
C MET A 274 -5.24 7.14 5.52
N ALA A 275 -3.99 7.36 5.89
CA ALA A 275 -3.12 8.37 5.28
C ALA A 275 -1.79 7.74 4.85
N ASN A 276 -1.38 8.02 3.61
CA ASN A 276 -0.10 7.61 3.06
C ASN A 276 0.94 8.72 3.24
N LEU A 277 1.97 8.47 4.06
CA LEU A 277 3.06 9.39 4.35
C LEU A 277 4.28 9.12 3.45
N SER A 278 4.08 9.15 2.13
CA SER A 278 5.17 9.05 1.16
C SER A 278 5.94 10.37 1.07
N ILE A 279 7.27 10.32 1.09
CA ILE A 279 8.13 11.52 1.04
C ILE A 279 7.96 12.30 -0.28
N HIS A 280 7.53 11.62 -1.35
CA HIS A 280 7.37 12.19 -2.68
C HIS A 280 5.94 12.66 -3.00
N SER A 281 4.96 12.41 -2.13
CA SER A 281 3.56 12.81 -2.38
C SER A 281 3.30 14.30 -2.11
N GLY A 282 4.33 15.09 -1.80
CA GLY A 282 4.20 16.52 -1.46
C GLY A 282 3.54 16.76 -0.09
N MET A 283 3.23 15.71 0.66
CA MET A 283 2.56 15.79 1.95
C MET A 283 3.57 16.08 3.09
N PRO A 284 3.42 17.17 3.85
CA PRO A 284 4.32 17.45 4.96
C PRO A 284 4.11 16.44 6.10
N MET A 285 5.19 15.84 6.60
CA MET A 285 5.23 14.89 7.74
C MET A 285 4.56 15.39 9.04
N ASN A 286 4.23 16.67 9.11
CA ASN A 286 3.66 17.36 10.27
C ASN A 286 2.15 17.11 10.44
N LEU A 287 1.52 16.36 9.53
CA LEU A 287 0.07 16.14 9.46
C LEU A 287 -0.51 15.27 10.58
N ILE A 288 0.34 14.44 11.23
CA ILE A 288 -0.04 13.58 12.37
C ILE A 288 -0.55 14.41 13.57
N ARG A 289 -0.45 15.74 13.52
CA ARG A 289 -0.97 16.67 14.54
C ARG A 289 -2.47 16.99 14.43
N ILE A 290 -3.18 16.46 13.45
CA ILE A 290 -4.59 16.83 13.21
C ILE A 290 -5.52 15.70 13.67
N HIS A 291 -6.26 16.00 14.74
CA HIS A 291 -7.33 15.20 15.34
C HIS A 291 -6.91 13.87 15.99
N LYS A 292 -7.24 13.77 17.29
CA LYS A 292 -6.79 12.70 18.20
C LYS A 292 -7.46 11.33 18.00
N GLN A 293 -8.24 11.11 16.94
CA GLN A 293 -9.12 9.94 16.88
C GLN A 293 -9.17 9.34 15.46
N GLU A 294 -8.90 8.03 15.41
CA GLU A 294 -9.21 7.10 14.31
C GLU A 294 -8.42 7.28 13.00
N MET A 295 -7.08 7.29 13.06
CA MET A 295 -6.25 7.26 11.85
C MET A 295 -5.34 6.04 11.75
N ILE A 296 -5.20 5.49 10.55
CA ILE A 296 -4.12 4.57 10.18
C ILE A 296 -3.13 5.38 9.34
N CYS A 297 -1.91 5.54 9.85
CA CYS A 297 -0.83 6.12 9.07
C CYS A 297 0.05 4.98 8.57
N PHE A 298 0.20 4.86 7.26
CA PHE A 298 1.25 4.01 6.70
C PHE A 298 2.25 4.90 5.98
N SER A 299 3.49 4.45 5.94
CA SER A 299 4.51 5.08 5.12
C SER A 299 5.09 4.01 4.23
N VAL A 300 5.10 4.29 2.93
CA VAL A 300 5.92 3.57 1.97
C VAL A 300 7.34 4.09 2.18
N PHE A 301 8.09 3.43 3.06
CA PHE A 301 9.53 3.57 3.08
C PHE A 301 10.09 2.62 2.00
N LEU A 302 10.58 3.21 0.91
CA LEU A 302 11.58 2.59 0.04
C LEU A 302 12.96 3.01 0.55
#